data_AF-A0A196NUZ2-F1
#
_entry.id   AF-A0A196NUZ2-F1
#
_cell.length_a   1.000
_cell.length_b   1.000
_cell.length_c   1.000
_cell.angle_alpha   90.00
_cell.angle_beta   90.00
_cell.angle_gamma   90.00
#
_symmetry.space_group_name_H-M   'P 1'
#
loop_
_entity.id
_entity.type
_entity.pdbx_description
1 polymer ?
#
loop_
_entity_poly.entity_id
_entity_poly.type
_entity_poly.pdbx_seq_one_letter_code
_entity_poly.pdbx_strand_id
1 'polypeptide(L)'
;MRILDAEAFLDLPPGTVFAFGPAFAFSGLKIKEASIRGEGYWGFWACDPCWVDADDCGEASTRLLDMQENGASFPMDVSVSKYMSYDGDDFECFLVFEAADLDHLRSIMGNGDWE
;
A
#
# COMPACT_ATOMS: atom_id res chain seq x y z
N MET A 1 6.85 -7.30 12.66
CA MET A 1 7.09 -6.33 11.57
C MET A 1 8.57 -6.39 11.21
N ARG A 2 8.94 -6.17 9.94
CA ARG A 2 10.36 -6.17 9.50
C ARG A 2 10.63 -5.16 8.39
N ILE A 3 11.84 -4.61 8.36
CA ILE A 3 12.33 -3.73 7.30
C ILE A 3 13.13 -4.59 6.32
N LEU A 4 12.84 -4.47 5.02
CA LEU A 4 13.50 -5.20 3.94
C LEU A 4 14.02 -4.23 2.87
N ASP A 5 15.09 -4.63 2.19
CA ASP A 5 15.48 -4.04 0.91
C ASP A 5 14.61 -4.57 -0.23
N ALA A 6 14.82 -4.02 -1.43
CA ALA A 6 14.07 -4.40 -2.63
C ALA A 6 14.28 -5.87 -3.02
N GLU A 7 15.49 -6.41 -2.86
CA GLU A 7 15.81 -7.78 -3.28
C GLU A 7 15.07 -8.80 -2.41
N ALA A 8 15.16 -8.65 -1.08
CA ALA A 8 14.46 -9.51 -0.13
C ALA A 8 12.93 -9.38 -0.22
N PHE A 9 12.43 -8.19 -0.57
CA PHE A 9 10.99 -7.97 -0.73
C PHE A 9 10.40 -8.69 -1.96
N LEU A 10 11.15 -8.83 -3.05
CA LEU A 10 10.68 -9.49 -4.27
C LEU A 10 10.34 -10.97 -4.08
N ASP A 11 10.96 -11.63 -3.10
CA ASP A 11 10.75 -13.04 -2.75
C ASP A 11 9.52 -13.29 -1.88
N LEU A 12 8.84 -12.22 -1.43
CA LEU A 12 7.62 -12.37 -0.66
C LEU A 12 6.43 -12.80 -1.53
N PRO A 13 5.48 -13.57 -0.97
CA PRO A 13 4.30 -13.95 -1.71
C PRO A 13 3.37 -12.73 -2.01
N PRO A 14 2.59 -12.77 -3.11
CA PRO A 14 1.39 -11.95 -3.26
C PRO A 14 0.50 -11.95 -2.02
N GLY A 15 -0.21 -10.85 -1.77
CA GLY A 15 -1.04 -10.63 -0.59
C GLY A 15 -0.27 -10.12 0.64
N THR A 16 1.05 -9.97 0.54
CA THR A 16 1.86 -9.43 1.65
C THR A 16 1.48 -7.97 1.90
N VAL A 17 1.11 -7.63 3.14
CA VAL A 17 0.81 -6.27 3.57
C VAL A 17 2.11 -5.55 3.94
N PHE A 18 2.32 -4.36 3.40
CA PHE A 18 3.54 -3.58 3.61
C PHE A 18 3.29 -2.08 3.54
N ALA A 19 4.28 -1.31 3.97
CA ALA A 19 4.43 0.12 3.75
C ALA A 19 5.78 0.38 3.07
N PHE A 20 5.86 1.45 2.28
CA PHE A 20 7.03 1.78 1.47
C PHE A 20 7.40 3.25 1.62
N GLY A 21 8.70 3.53 1.56
CA GLY A 21 9.24 4.89 1.56
C GLY A 21 10.74 4.93 1.83
N PRO A 22 11.29 6.13 2.01
CA PRO A 22 12.67 6.32 2.43
C PRO A 22 12.98 5.64 3.77
N ALA A 23 14.24 5.31 4.03
CA ALA A 23 14.67 4.65 5.28
C ALA A 23 14.26 5.36 6.58
N PHE A 24 13.93 6.65 6.52
CA PHE A 24 13.51 7.46 7.67
C PHE A 24 11.99 7.65 7.80
N ALA A 25 11.18 7.23 6.80
CA ALA A 25 9.74 7.39 6.83
C ALA A 25 9.02 6.38 5.92
N PHE A 26 7.97 5.73 6.45
CA PHE A 26 7.10 4.86 5.66
C PHE A 26 5.76 5.55 5.42
N SER A 27 5.16 5.33 4.24
CA SER A 27 3.86 5.90 3.87
C SER A 27 2.93 4.88 3.25
N GLY A 28 1.63 5.03 3.54
CA GLY A 28 0.56 4.19 3.02
C GLY A 28 0.58 2.75 3.52
N LEU A 29 -0.58 2.09 3.47
CA LEU A 29 -0.68 0.64 3.63
C LEU A 29 -0.94 0.05 2.25
N LYS A 30 -0.21 -0.99 1.88
CA LYS A 30 -0.21 -1.53 0.52
C LYS A 30 -0.23 -3.06 0.56
N ILE A 31 -0.74 -3.67 -0.51
CA ILE A 31 -0.84 -5.13 -0.65
C ILE A 31 -0.09 -5.54 -1.90
N LYS A 32 0.97 -6.33 -1.73
CA LYS A 32 1.78 -6.84 -2.85
C LYS A 32 0.91 -7.69 -3.77
N GLU A 33 0.90 -7.41 -5.06
CA GLU A 33 0.11 -8.13 -6.06
C GLU A 33 0.98 -9.12 -6.84
N ALA A 34 1.90 -8.66 -7.67
CA ALA A 34 2.84 -9.53 -8.41
C ALA A 34 4.30 -9.02 -8.39
N SER A 35 5.25 -9.97 -8.51
CA SER A 35 6.69 -9.68 -8.71
C SER A 35 7.06 -9.85 -10.19
N ILE A 36 7.72 -8.86 -10.79
CA ILE A 36 8.33 -9.00 -12.13
C ILE A 36 9.86 -8.88 -12.00
N ARG A 37 10.60 -9.79 -12.65
CA ARG A 37 12.07 -9.76 -12.78
C ARG A 37 12.43 -9.61 -14.27
N GLY A 38 13.25 -8.64 -14.68
CA GLY A 38 13.67 -8.46 -16.08
C GLY A 38 13.59 -7.01 -16.58
N GLU A 39 13.70 -6.79 -17.89
CA GLU A 39 13.78 -5.44 -18.50
C GLU A 39 12.49 -4.62 -18.30
N GLY A 40 12.51 -3.85 -17.22
CA GLY A 40 11.59 -2.80 -16.84
C GLY A 40 12.05 -2.23 -15.50
N TYR A 41 12.08 -0.90 -15.34
CA TYR A 41 12.59 -0.23 -14.13
C TYR A 41 11.80 -0.69 -12.89
N TRP A 42 12.34 -1.60 -12.08
CA TRP A 42 11.95 -1.91 -10.69
C TRP A 42 10.47 -2.29 -10.42
N GLY A 43 9.78 -2.87 -11.40
CA GLY A 43 8.33 -3.04 -11.34
C GLY A 43 7.85 -4.24 -10.52
N PHE A 44 7.45 -3.98 -9.28
CA PHE A 44 6.43 -4.79 -8.63
C PHE A 44 5.13 -3.99 -8.57
N TRP A 45 4.06 -4.74 -8.40
CA TRP A 45 2.69 -4.27 -8.46
C TRP A 45 2.06 -4.33 -7.06
N ALA A 46 1.28 -3.34 -6.67
CA ALA A 46 0.47 -3.41 -5.46
C ALA A 46 -0.86 -2.68 -5.56
N CYS A 47 -1.75 -3.04 -4.64
CA CYS A 47 -3.00 -2.35 -4.36
C CYS A 47 -2.83 -1.42 -3.15
N ASP A 48 -3.48 -0.25 -3.20
CA ASP A 48 -3.62 0.65 -2.06
C ASP A 48 -5.06 0.62 -1.54
N PRO A 49 -5.37 -0.13 -0.46
CA PRO A 49 -6.70 -0.13 0.13
C PRO A 49 -7.14 1.24 0.67
N CYS A 50 -6.22 2.18 0.86
CA CYS A 50 -6.50 3.52 1.35
C CYS A 50 -6.66 4.54 0.23
N TRP A 51 -6.55 4.14 -1.04
CA TRP A 51 -6.75 5.01 -2.19
C TRP A 51 -8.05 4.69 -2.93
N VAL A 52 -8.64 5.75 -3.48
CA VAL A 52 -9.86 5.65 -4.28
C VAL A 52 -9.51 5.16 -5.68
N ASP A 53 -10.27 4.19 -6.19
CA ASP A 53 -10.18 3.80 -7.60
C ASP A 53 -10.43 5.03 -8.48
N ALA A 54 -9.49 5.38 -9.36
CA ALA A 54 -9.60 6.54 -10.25
C ALA A 54 -8.55 6.47 -11.38
N ASP A 55 -8.94 6.90 -12.58
CA ASP A 55 -8.05 6.95 -13.74
C ASP A 55 -7.04 8.12 -13.67
N ASP A 56 -7.38 9.18 -12.91
CA ASP A 56 -6.50 10.32 -12.66
C ASP A 56 -6.81 11.06 -11.34
N CYS A 57 -5.97 12.05 -10.99
CA CYS A 57 -6.11 12.85 -9.77
C CYS A 57 -7.38 13.71 -9.74
N GLY A 58 -7.90 14.12 -10.90
CA GLY A 58 -9.12 14.90 -11.02
C GLY A 58 -10.34 14.06 -10.68
N GLU A 59 -10.44 12.87 -11.27
CA GLU A 59 -11.47 11.90 -10.95
C GLU A 59 -11.40 11.48 -9.48
N ALA A 60 -10.21 11.20 -8.95
CA ALA A 60 -10.02 10.89 -7.53
C ALA A 60 -10.59 12.00 -6.63
N SER A 61 -10.28 13.27 -6.95
CA SER A 61 -10.77 14.42 -6.19
C SER A 61 -12.29 14.54 -6.26
N THR A 62 -12.89 14.36 -7.45
CA THR A 62 -14.35 14.38 -7.63
C THR A 62 -15.03 13.27 -6.83
N ARG A 63 -14.51 12.05 -6.87
CA ARG A 63 -15.06 10.91 -6.12
C ARG A 63 -14.96 11.14 -4.61
N LEU A 64 -13.84 11.66 -4.11
CA LEU A 64 -13.68 11.98 -2.69
C LEU A 64 -14.65 13.07 -2.22
N LEU A 65 -14.87 14.11 -3.02
CA LEU A 65 -15.85 15.16 -2.73
C LEU A 65 -17.28 14.59 -2.71
N ASP A 66 -17.64 13.76 -3.69
CA ASP A 66 -18.94 13.09 -3.73
C ASP A 66 -19.19 12.21 -2.49
N MET A 67 -18.18 11.47 -2.04
CA MET A 67 -18.27 10.69 -0.80
C MET A 67 -18.48 11.57 0.43
N GLN A 68 -17.77 12.70 0.50
CA GLN A 68 -17.91 13.65 1.58
C GLN A 68 -19.31 14.27 1.62
N GLU A 69 -19.85 14.64 0.46
CA GLU A 69 -21.14 15.35 0.34
C GLU A 69 -22.34 14.41 0.45
N ASN A 70 -22.25 13.21 -0.13
CA ASN A 70 -23.37 12.28 -0.27
C ASN A 70 -23.26 11.03 0.62
N GLY A 71 -22.18 10.89 1.40
CA GLY A 71 -21.95 9.73 2.27
C GLY A 71 -21.73 8.43 1.50
N ALA A 72 -21.29 8.51 0.24
CA ALA A 72 -21.01 7.34 -0.58
C ALA A 72 -19.87 6.50 0.03
N SER A 73 -19.94 5.18 -0.14
CA SER A 73 -18.89 4.28 0.33
C SER A 73 -17.60 4.45 -0.47
N PHE A 74 -16.46 4.25 0.19
CA PHE A 74 -15.12 4.34 -0.39
C PHE A 74 -14.83 3.15 -1.33
N PRO A 75 -14.77 3.33 -2.67
CA PRO A 75 -14.41 2.27 -3.59
C PRO A 75 -12.89 2.08 -3.53
N MET A 76 -12.47 0.89 -3.13
CA MET A 76 -11.06 0.53 -3.09
C MET A 76 -10.49 0.50 -4.51
N ASP A 77 -9.29 1.04 -4.67
CA ASP A 77 -8.52 0.91 -5.89
C ASP A 77 -8.26 -0.58 -6.21
N VAL A 78 -8.96 -1.09 -7.21
CA VAL A 78 -8.74 -2.43 -7.79
C VAL A 78 -7.66 -2.41 -8.86
N SER A 79 -7.24 -1.22 -9.28
CA SER A 79 -6.15 -1.06 -10.23
C SER A 79 -4.83 -1.34 -9.53
N VAL A 80 -3.96 -1.98 -10.27
CA VAL A 80 -2.67 -2.42 -9.77
C VAL A 80 -1.65 -1.35 -10.18
N SER A 81 -0.95 -0.78 -9.21
CA SER A 81 0.02 0.31 -9.44
C SER A 81 1.46 -0.20 -9.37
N LYS A 82 2.29 0.29 -10.30
CA LYS A 82 3.73 0.00 -10.33
C LYS A 82 4.43 1.05 -9.48
N TYR A 83 5.26 0.62 -8.52
CA TYR A 83 6.07 1.56 -7.76
C TYR A 83 7.17 2.18 -8.64
N MET A 84 7.23 3.52 -8.60
CA MET A 84 8.33 4.30 -9.14
C MET A 84 8.97 5.09 -8.01
N SER A 85 10.22 4.77 -7.69
CA SER A 85 11.08 5.68 -6.95
C SER A 85 11.47 6.81 -7.87
N TYR A 86 10.98 8.02 -7.58
CA TYR A 86 11.26 9.17 -8.45
C TYR A 86 12.56 9.89 -8.09
N ASP A 87 13.12 9.64 -6.90
CA ASP A 87 14.32 10.30 -6.41
C ASP A 87 15.40 9.25 -6.07
N GLY A 88 16.39 9.12 -6.96
CA GLY A 88 17.46 8.12 -6.90
C GLY A 88 18.51 8.32 -5.81
N ASP A 89 18.23 9.12 -4.77
CA ASP A 89 19.16 9.44 -3.68
C ASP A 89 18.75 8.86 -2.31
N ASP A 90 17.51 8.36 -2.15
CA ASP A 90 17.06 7.72 -0.91
C ASP A 90 17.14 6.19 -1.01
N PHE A 91 17.80 5.56 -0.04
CA PHE A 91 17.73 4.11 0.14
C PHE A 91 16.31 3.75 0.58
N GLU A 92 15.50 3.29 -0.36
CA GLU A 92 14.14 2.87 -0.08
C GLU A 92 14.12 1.54 0.66
N CYS A 93 13.15 1.41 1.55
CA CYS A 93 12.93 0.16 2.26
C CYS A 93 11.45 -0.12 2.44
N PHE A 94 11.16 -1.38 2.73
CA PHE A 94 9.80 -1.90 2.84
C PHE A 94 9.57 -2.34 4.27
N LEU A 95 8.57 -1.77 4.95
CA LEU A 95 8.10 -2.23 6.24
C LEU A 95 6.98 -3.25 6.00
N VAL A 96 7.23 -4.52 6.30
CA VAL A 96 6.25 -5.60 6.10
C VAL A 96 5.54 -5.92 7.42
N PHE A 97 4.22 -6.01 7.34
CA PHE A 97 3.35 -6.49 8.43
C PHE A 97 3.17 -7.99 8.29
N GLU A 98 3.57 -8.74 9.31
CA GLU A 98 3.41 -10.19 9.36
C GLU A 98 2.04 -10.55 9.95
N ALA A 99 1.58 -11.79 9.71
CA ALA A 99 0.26 -12.24 10.18
C ALA A 99 0.07 -12.02 11.69
N ALA A 100 1.09 -12.31 12.50
CA ALA A 100 1.04 -12.07 13.94
C ALA A 100 0.93 -10.58 14.31
N ASP A 101 1.54 -9.68 13.53
CA ASP A 101 1.39 -8.24 13.74
C ASP A 101 -0.04 -7.79 13.42
N LEU A 102 -0.61 -8.30 12.32
CA LEU A 102 -1.98 -7.99 11.92
C LEU A 102 -3.00 -8.50 12.93
N ASP A 103 -2.82 -9.71 13.46
CA ASP A 103 -3.69 -10.26 14.50
C ASP A 103 -3.54 -9.49 15.81
N HIS A 104 -2.33 -9.04 16.14
CA HIS A 104 -2.12 -8.17 17.29
C HIS A 104 -2.81 -6.81 17.09
N LEU A 105 -2.67 -6.17 15.93
CA LEU A 105 -3.36 -4.93 15.59
C LEU A 105 -4.88 -5.09 15.66
N ARG A 106 -5.42 -6.18 15.11
CA ARG A 106 -6.84 -6.54 15.22
C ARG A 106 -7.29 -6.71 16.66
N SER A 107 -6.48 -7.33 17.52
CA SER A 107 -6.81 -7.49 18.95
C SER A 107 -6.86 -6.16 19.70
N ILE A 108 -6.03 -5.19 19.30
CA ILE A 108 -6.03 -3.85 19.87
C ILE A 108 -7.22 -3.05 19.34
N MET A 109 -7.50 -3.14 18.03
CA MET A 109 -8.62 -2.45 17.39
C MET A 109 -9.99 -3.02 17.80
N GLY A 110 -10.08 -4.33 18.02
CA GLY A 110 -11.28 -5.06 18.41
C GLY A 110 -11.65 -4.93 19.89
N ASN A 111 -10.83 -4.24 20.70
CA ASN A 111 -11.16 -3.82 22.06
C ASN A 111 -11.68 -2.38 22.13
N GLY A 112 -11.86 -1.72 20.99
CA GLY A 112 -12.68 -0.51 20.91
C GLY A 112 -14.14 -0.93 20.81
N ASP A 113 -14.87 -0.81 21.92
CA ASP A 113 -16.33 -0.73 21.89
C ASP A 113 -16.72 0.42 20.95
N TRP A 114 -17.09 0.07 19.72
CA TRP A 114 -17.74 1.00 18.80
C TRP A 114 -19.24 0.75 18.92
N GLU A 115 -19.86 1.38 19.93
CA GLU A 115 -21.30 1.66 19.94
C GLU A 115 -21.67 2.64 18.81
#